data_AF-R7WPH2-F1
#
_entry.id   AF-R7WPH2-F1
#
_cell.length_a   1.000
_cell.length_b   1.000
_cell.length_c   1.000
_cell.angle_alpha   90.00
_cell.angle_beta   90.00
_cell.angle_gamma   90.00
#
_symmetry.space_group_name_H-M   'P 1'
#
loop_
_entity.id
_entity.type
_entity.pdbx_description
1 polymer ?
#
loop_
_entity_poly.entity_id
_entity_poly.type
_entity_poly.pdbx_seq_one_letter_code
_entity_poly.pdbx_strand_id
1 'polypeptide(L)'
;MTKGRLAADILLYTLARLAIVVVVAAIIVGGGALVGVTVPLLVAAIFGVLIAMPVSMFVLGGMRRRLNAAIAGFDAQRRADREALHARLRGDSK
;
A
#
# COMPACT_ATOMS: atom_id res chain seq x y z
N MET A 1 1.73 -17.40 -9.50
CA MET A 1 1.32 -16.04 -9.93
C MET A 1 2.43 -15.45 -10.78
N THR A 2 2.11 -14.97 -11.99
CA THR A 2 3.09 -14.32 -12.87
C THR A 2 3.53 -12.99 -12.27
N LYS A 3 4.85 -12.72 -12.26
CA LYS A 3 5.45 -11.51 -11.65
C LYS A 3 4.76 -10.20 -12.08
N GLY A 4 4.25 -10.13 -13.31
CA GLY A 4 3.53 -8.96 -13.84
C GLY A 4 2.23 -8.61 -13.11
N ARG A 5 1.49 -9.60 -12.60
CA ARG A 5 0.23 -9.33 -11.88
C ARG A 5 0.47 -8.70 -10.51
N LEU A 6 1.52 -9.13 -9.82
CA LEU A 6 1.94 -8.54 -8.55
C LEU A 6 2.40 -7.08 -8.73
N ALA A 7 3.18 -6.81 -9.79
CA ALA A 7 3.61 -5.46 -10.13
C ALA A 7 2.43 -4.53 -10.44
N ALA A 8 1.45 -5.03 -11.21
CA ALA A 8 0.22 -4.28 -11.50
C ALA A 8 -0.60 -3.98 -10.23
N ASP A 9 -0.75 -4.95 -9.33
CA ASP A 9 -1.49 -4.76 -8.07
C ASP A 9 -0.80 -3.73 -7.15
N ILE A 10 0.54 -3.74 -7.07
CA ILE A 10 1.31 -2.76 -6.29
C ILE A 10 1.19 -1.35 -6.91
N LEU A 11 1.28 -1.25 -8.24
CA LEU A 11 1.15 0.01 -8.95
C LEU A 11 -0.24 0.61 -8.75
N LEU A 12 -1.30 -0.20 -8.92
CA LEU A 12 -2.68 0.21 -8.70
C LEU A 12 -2.90 0.68 -7.26
N TYR A 13 -2.35 -0.03 -6.27
CA TYR A 13 -2.43 0.37 -4.87
C TYR A 13 -1.73 1.71 -4.60
N THR A 14 -0.56 1.92 -5.19
CA THR A 14 0.21 3.15 -5.04
C THR A 14 -0.50 4.34 -5.68
N LEU A 15 -1.03 4.16 -6.90
CA LEU A 15 -1.82 5.17 -7.60
C LEU A 15 -3.11 5.51 -6.86
N ALA A 16 -3.84 4.50 -6.37
CA ALA A 16 -5.05 4.72 -5.58
C ALA A 16 -4.75 5.49 -4.28
N ARG A 17 -3.62 5.23 -3.63
CA ARG A 17 -3.19 5.98 -2.45
C ARG A 17 -2.88 7.44 -2.79
N LEU A 18 -2.16 7.68 -3.89
CA LEU A 18 -1.84 9.04 -4.34
C LEU A 18 -3.11 9.81 -4.72
N ALA A 19 -4.06 9.15 -5.40
CA ALA A 19 -5.34 9.74 -5.75
C ALA A 19 -6.11 10.23 -4.52
N ILE A 20 -6.13 9.45 -3.43
CA ILE A 20 -6.76 9.89 -2.17
C ILE A 20 -6.11 11.15 -1.63
N VAL A 21 -4.77 11.23 -1.61
CA VAL A 21 -4.06 12.43 -1.13
C VAL A 21 -4.47 13.65 -1.95
N VAL A 22 -4.52 13.51 -3.28
CA VAL A 22 -4.92 14.59 -4.20
C VAL A 22 -6.36 15.03 -3.94
N VAL A 23 -7.29 14.07 -3.78
CA VAL A 23 -8.70 14.38 -3.49
C VAL A 23 -8.86 15.12 -2.17
N VAL A 24 -8.19 14.66 -1.11
CA VAL A 24 -8.25 15.32 0.20
C VAL A 24 -7.66 16.72 0.13
N ALA A 25 -6.50 16.91 -0.52
CA ALA A 25 -5.90 18.23 -0.68
C ALA A 25 -6.80 19.17 -1.49
N ALA A 26 -7.45 18.68 -2.55
CA ALA A 26 -8.40 19.46 -3.34
C ALA A 26 -9.63 19.87 -2.53
N ILE A 27 -10.13 18.98 -1.66
CA ILE A 27 -11.23 19.31 -0.73
C ILE A 27 -10.81 20.40 0.26
N ILE A 28 -9.58 20.35 0.79
CA ILE A 28 -9.08 21.37 1.72
C ILE A 28 -8.98 22.74 1.04
N VAL A 29 -8.36 22.79 -0.14
CA VAL A 29 -8.18 24.06 -0.88
C VAL A 29 -9.52 24.59 -1.38
N GLY A 30 -10.34 23.74 -2.01
CA GLY A 30 -11.64 24.13 -2.53
C GLY A 30 -12.63 24.51 -1.43
N GLY A 31 -12.67 23.75 -0.33
CA GLY A 31 -13.48 24.05 0.84
C GLY A 31 -13.08 25.36 1.51
N GLY A 32 -11.78 25.64 1.64
CA GLY A 32 -11.31 26.94 2.11
C GLY A 32 -11.78 28.09 1.23
N ALA A 33 -11.65 27.96 -0.09
CA ALA A 33 -12.09 28.97 -1.04
C ALA A 33 -13.60 29.28 -0.94
N LEU A 34 -14.44 28.26 -0.70
CA LEU A 34 -15.89 28.44 -0.50
C LEU A 34 -16.24 29.26 0.75
N VAL A 35 -15.38 29.26 1.76
CA VAL A 35 -15.55 30.01 3.02
C VAL A 35 -14.75 31.34 2.99
N GLY A 36 -14.14 31.68 1.86
CA GLY A 36 -13.33 32.89 1.71
C GLY A 36 -11.94 32.80 2.38
N VAL A 37 -11.51 31.59 2.76
CA VAL A 37 -10.21 31.34 3.39
C VAL A 37 -9.23 30.77 2.38
N THR A 38 -8.15 31.50 2.11
CA THR A 38 -7.04 30.98 1.30
C THR A 38 -6.15 30.07 2.13
N VAL A 39 -6.26 28.76 1.92
CA VAL A 39 -5.40 27.78 2.56
C VAL A 39 -4.10 27.63 1.76
N PRO A 40 -2.91 27.84 2.36
CA PRO A 40 -1.65 27.62 1.66
C PRO A 40 -1.51 26.17 1.18
N LEU A 41 -1.02 25.97 -0.04
CA LEU A 41 -0.91 24.65 -0.66
C LEU A 41 -0.09 23.67 0.20
N LEU A 42 0.99 24.14 0.82
CA LEU A 42 1.83 23.33 1.70
C LEU A 42 1.05 22.81 2.92
N VAL A 43 0.20 23.64 3.51
CA VAL A 43 -0.66 23.27 4.64
C VAL A 43 -1.68 22.22 4.20
N ALA A 44 -2.33 22.45 3.06
CA ALA A 44 -3.29 21.49 2.48
C ALA A 44 -2.63 20.15 2.15
N ALA A 45 -1.37 20.15 1.67
CA ALA A 45 -0.63 18.94 1.38
C ALA A 45 -0.29 18.15 2.66
N ILE A 46 0.18 18.82 3.71
CA ILE A 46 0.52 18.18 5.00
C ILE A 46 -0.73 17.54 5.62
N PHE A 47 -1.83 18.30 5.73
CA PHE A 47 -3.09 17.76 6.24
C PHE A 47 -3.68 16.70 5.31
N GLY A 48 -3.54 16.88 4.00
CA GLY A 48 -3.92 15.90 2.99
C GLY A 48 -3.25 14.55 3.23
N VAL A 49 -1.95 14.52 3.49
CA VAL A 49 -1.21 13.29 3.81
C VAL A 49 -1.64 12.70 5.16
N LEU A 50 -1.77 13.55 6.20
CA LEU A 50 -2.19 13.15 7.53
C LEU A 50 -3.57 12.49 7.54
N ILE A 51 -4.52 13.06 6.80
CA ILE A 51 -5.91 12.55 6.69
C ILE A 51 -5.97 11.38 5.70
N ALA A 52 -5.18 11.39 4.63
CA ALA A 52 -5.13 10.27 3.69
C ALA A 52 -4.64 8.98 4.35
N MET A 53 -3.78 9.05 5.37
CA MET A 53 -3.34 7.86 6.12
C MET A 53 -4.50 7.03 6.67
N PRO A 54 -5.37 7.55 7.57
CA PRO A 54 -6.52 6.82 8.06
C PRO A 54 -7.54 6.51 6.96
N VAL A 55 -7.83 7.46 6.06
CA VAL A 55 -8.80 7.26 4.97
C VAL A 55 -8.40 6.09 4.06
N SER A 56 -7.11 5.97 3.75
CA SER A 56 -6.60 4.87 2.93
C SER A 56 -6.77 3.50 3.59
N MET A 57 -6.89 3.43 4.92
CA MET A 57 -7.14 2.20 5.65
C MET A 57 -8.59 1.74 5.47
N PHE A 58 -9.54 2.67 5.46
CA PHE A 58 -10.96 2.40 5.24
C PHE A 58 -11.26 2.08 3.77
N VAL A 59 -10.76 2.90 2.84
CA VAL A 59 -11.11 2.77 1.41
C VAL A 59 -10.37 1.63 0.72
N LEU A 60 -9.09 1.39 1.05
CA LEU A 60 -8.28 0.33 0.41
C LEU A 60 -8.13 -0.94 1.25
N GLY A 61 -8.92 -1.09 2.32
CA GLY A 61 -8.82 -2.24 3.23
C GLY A 61 -8.91 -3.61 2.54
N GLY A 62 -9.73 -3.72 1.48
CA GLY A 62 -9.85 -4.96 0.69
C GLY A 62 -8.59 -5.28 -0.13
N MET A 63 -7.95 -4.27 -0.71
CA MET A 63 -6.75 -4.45 -1.54
C MET A 63 -5.53 -4.80 -0.68
N ARG A 64 -5.43 -4.21 0.52
CA ARG A 64 -4.40 -4.55 1.51
C ARG A 64 -4.48 -6.02 1.94
N ARG A 65 -5.69 -6.56 2.17
CA ARG A 65 -5.85 -7.98 2.57
C ARG A 65 -5.36 -8.93 1.49
N ARG A 66 -5.66 -8.67 0.21
CA ARG A 66 -5.18 -9.48 -0.92
C ARG A 66 -3.67 -9.44 -1.04
N LEU A 67 -3.06 -8.25 -0.93
CA LEU A 67 -1.60 -8.08 -0.95
C LEU A 67 -0.94 -8.80 0.22
N ASN A 68 -1.44 -8.65 1.43
CA ASN A 68 -0.90 -9.32 2.62
C ASN A 68 -0.99 -10.85 2.50
N ALA A 69 -2.09 -11.37 1.97
CA ALA A 69 -2.25 -12.81 1.72
C ALA A 69 -1.26 -13.31 0.66
N ALA A 70 -1.04 -12.55 -0.42
CA ALA A 70 -0.06 -12.88 -1.45
C ALA A 70 1.39 -12.86 -0.90
N ILE A 71 1.72 -11.89 -0.05
CA ILE A 71 3.03 -11.78 0.61
C ILE A 71 3.24 -12.97 1.56
N ALA A 72 2.24 -13.30 2.39
CA ALA A 72 2.32 -14.44 3.31
C ALA A 72 2.55 -15.77 2.58
N GLY A 73 1.91 -15.97 1.42
CA GLY A 73 2.16 -17.14 0.57
C GLY A 73 3.59 -17.19 0.02
N PHE A 74 4.16 -16.05 -0.33
CA PHE A 74 5.54 -15.98 -0.83
C PHE A 74 6.59 -16.22 0.27
N ASP A 75 6.33 -15.71 1.48
CA ASP A 75 7.18 -15.95 2.64
C ASP A 75 7.15 -17.42 3.08
N ALA A 76 6.01 -18.10 2.95
CA ALA A 76 5.90 -19.53 3.22
C ALA A 76 6.78 -20.36 2.26
N GLN A 77 6.78 -20.01 0.97
CA GLN A 77 7.66 -20.64 -0.02
C GLN A 77 9.14 -20.44 0.33
N ARG A 78 9.52 -19.22 0.70
CA ARG A 78 10.90 -18.88 1.10
C ARG A 78 11.38 -19.64 2.34
N ARG A 79 10.48 -19.91 3.30
CA ARG A 79 10.79 -20.71 4.49
C ARG A 79 10.98 -22.18 4.12
N ALA A 80 10.11 -22.73 3.28
CA ALA A 80 10.22 -24.11 2.80
C ALA A 80 11.53 -24.34 2.02
N ASP A 81 11.93 -23.40 1.17
CA ASP A 81 13.19 -23.48 0.41
C ASP A 81 14.42 -23.47 1.35
N ARG A 82 14.37 -22.67 2.43
CA ARG A 82 15.43 -22.66 3.44
C ARG A 82 15.48 -23.96 4.23
N GLU A 83 14.34 -24.50 4.65
CA GLU A 83 14.26 -25.76 5.39
C GLU A 83 14.78 -26.94 4.54
N ALA A 84 14.44 -26.98 3.25
CA ALA A 84 14.95 -27.99 2.32
C ALA A 84 16.47 -27.89 2.13
N LEU A 85 17.03 -26.67 2.08
CA LEU A 85 18.49 -26.47 2.04
C LEU A 85 19.17 -26.90 3.34
N HIS A 86 18.57 -26.59 4.50
CA HIS A 86 19.08 -27.04 5.80
C HIS A 86 19.04 -28.55 5.97
N ALA A 87 17.99 -29.23 5.49
CA ALA A 87 17.90 -30.69 5.49
C ALA A 87 18.99 -31.33 4.62
N ARG A 88 19.26 -30.76 3.44
CA ARG A 88 20.34 -31.20 2.54
C ARG A 88 21.73 -31.01 3.15
N LEU A 89 21.95 -29.92 3.90
CA LEU A 89 23.22 -29.65 4.58
C LEU A 89 23.45 -30.52 5.82
N ARG A 90 22.39 -31.04 6.46
CA ARG A 90 22.49 -32.00 7.56
C ARG A 90 22.73 -33.44 7.11
N GLY A 91 22.70 -33.71 5.81
CA GLY A 91 22.97 -35.05 5.28
C GLY A 91 21.78 -36.00 5.29
N ASP A 92 20.56 -35.54 5.58
CA ASP A 92 19.33 -36.37 5.58
C ASP A 92 18.90 -36.83 4.17
N SER A 93 19.65 -36.47 3.14
CA SER A 93 19.56 -37.07 1.81
C SER A 93 20.62 -38.17 1.63
N LYS A 94 20.62 -39.15 2.55
CA LYS A 94 20.88 -40.57 2.26
C LYS A 94 20.36 -41.47 3.36
#